data_AF-A0A5E4QD60-F1
#
_entry.id   AF-A0A5E4QD60-F1
#
_cell.length_a   1.000
_cell.length_b   1.000
_cell.length_c   1.000
_cell.angle_alpha   90.00
_cell.angle_beta   90.00
_cell.angle_gamma   90.00
#
_symmetry.space_group_name_H-M   'P 1'
#
loop_
_entity.id
_entity.type
_entity.pdbx_description
1 polymer ?
#
loop_
_entity_poly.entity_id
_entity_poly.type
_entity_poly.pdbx_seq_one_letter_code
_entity_poly.pdbx_strand_id
1 'polypeptide(L)'
;MDKVSLNTITLNKFKWLNEPKKWSRNGETLEITTDNRTDFWQGTWYDFHFNTGHLYGVILQDDFTFEVCIEAKLTTLYDQAGLMIYLDETHWLKAGIEYNDGQPMIGSVLTNGVSDWATGMNF
;
A
#
# COMPACT_ATOMS: atom_id res chain seq x y z
N MET A 1 -25.56 -21.37 -3.09
CA MET A 1 -24.37 -20.67 -3.60
C MET A 1 -23.17 -21.48 -3.14
N ASP A 2 -22.54 -22.18 -4.07
CA ASP A 2 -21.42 -23.06 -3.76
C ASP A 2 -20.21 -22.21 -3.35
N LYS A 3 -19.58 -22.60 -2.24
CA LYS A 3 -18.32 -22.01 -1.78
C LYS A 3 -17.27 -22.32 -2.85
N VAL A 4 -16.95 -21.33 -3.68
CA VAL A 4 -15.74 -21.37 -4.50
C VAL A 4 -14.58 -21.54 -3.52
N SER A 5 -13.85 -22.66 -3.61
CA SER A 5 -12.59 -22.81 -2.87
C SER A 5 -11.60 -21.81 -3.46
N LEU A 6 -11.45 -20.67 -2.80
CA LEU A 6 -10.37 -19.75 -3.09
C LEU A 6 -9.08 -20.35 -2.53
N ASN A 7 -8.02 -20.38 -3.35
CA ASN A 7 -6.70 -20.73 -2.87
C ASN A 7 -6.18 -19.61 -1.98
N THR A 8 -6.14 -19.83 -0.67
CA THR A 8 -5.56 -18.85 0.27
C THR A 8 -4.05 -18.83 0.13
N ILE A 9 -3.50 -17.65 -0.19
CA ILE A 9 -2.05 -17.44 -0.25
C ILE A 9 -1.57 -16.99 1.12
N THR A 10 -0.54 -17.66 1.64
CA THR A 10 0.06 -17.30 2.93
C THR A 10 1.14 -16.24 2.77
N LEU A 11 1.31 -15.39 3.78
CA LEU A 11 2.30 -14.30 3.77
C LEU A 11 3.74 -14.75 3.51
N ASN A 12 4.08 -16.03 3.72
CA ASN A 12 5.43 -16.54 3.43
C ASN A 12 5.80 -16.54 1.94
N LYS A 13 4.83 -16.40 1.03
CA LYS A 13 5.04 -16.30 -0.42
C LYS A 13 5.30 -14.87 -0.89
N PHE A 14 5.05 -13.90 -0.01
CA PHE A 14 5.19 -12.49 -0.34
C PHE A 14 6.67 -12.09 -0.31
N LYS A 15 7.00 -11.09 -1.13
CA LYS A 15 8.34 -10.54 -1.30
C LYS A 15 8.28 -9.02 -1.19
N TRP A 16 9.39 -8.44 -0.77
CA TRP A 16 9.53 -7.00 -0.68
C TRP A 16 9.86 -6.38 -2.04
N LEU A 17 9.18 -5.29 -2.35
CA LEU A 17 9.67 -4.18 -3.14
C LEU A 17 10.02 -3.06 -2.14
N ASN A 18 11.28 -2.64 -2.13
CA ASN A 18 11.87 -1.73 -1.14
C ASN A 18 11.74 -2.26 0.31
N GLU A 19 12.52 -3.29 0.66
CA GLU A 19 12.52 -3.86 2.01
C GLU A 19 12.93 -2.81 3.07
N PRO A 20 12.13 -2.61 4.13
CA PRO A 20 12.46 -1.69 5.20
C PRO A 20 13.60 -2.24 6.07
N LYS A 21 14.37 -1.36 6.73
CA LYS A 21 15.43 -1.79 7.67
C LYS A 21 14.92 -2.57 8.88
N LYS A 22 13.68 -2.34 9.29
CA LYS A 22 13.08 -2.99 10.46
C LYS A 22 11.70 -3.52 10.12
N TRP A 23 11.61 -4.84 10.07
CA TRP A 23 10.36 -5.57 9.97
C TRP A 23 10.47 -6.92 10.66
N SER A 24 9.33 -7.51 10.99
CA SER A 24 9.24 -8.90 11.44
C SER A 24 7.94 -9.52 10.96
N ARG A 25 7.91 -10.85 10.86
CA ARG A 25 6.70 -11.60 10.51
C ARG A 25 6.48 -12.71 11.53
N ASN A 26 5.28 -12.76 12.09
CA ASN A 26 4.86 -13.80 13.01
C ASN A 26 3.56 -14.43 12.51
N GLY A 27 3.64 -15.63 11.93
CA GLY A 27 2.50 -16.29 11.29
C GLY A 27 1.92 -15.44 10.16
N GLU A 28 0.71 -14.93 10.38
CA GLU A 28 -0.08 -14.10 9.48
C GLU A 28 0.00 -12.59 9.81
N THR A 29 0.80 -12.21 10.80
CA THR A 29 1.02 -10.79 11.16
C THR A 29 2.36 -10.32 10.60
N LEU A 30 2.33 -9.14 9.97
CA LEU A 30 3.51 -8.42 9.48
C LEU A 30 3.65 -7.11 10.28
N GLU A 31 4.80 -6.93 10.91
CA GLU A 31 5.14 -5.69 11.61
C GLU A 31 6.21 -4.94 10.84
N ILE A 32 5.99 -3.65 10.60
CA ILE A 32 6.85 -2.81 9.76
C ILE A 32 7.17 -1.51 10.51
N THR A 33 8.40 -1.04 10.41
CA THR A 33 8.76 0.36 10.66
C THR A 33 9.27 0.96 9.36
N THR A 34 8.63 2.03 8.88
CA THR A 34 9.03 2.70 7.63
C THR A 34 10.41 3.33 7.75
N ASP A 35 11.17 3.31 6.67
CA ASP A 35 12.36 4.13 6.52
C ASP A 35 11.97 5.58 6.20
N ASN A 36 12.84 6.53 6.59
CA ASN A 36 12.62 7.95 6.33
C ASN A 36 12.60 8.27 4.83
N ARG A 37 11.71 9.19 4.41
CA ARG A 37 11.60 9.72 3.04
C ARG A 37 11.33 8.63 1.99
N THR A 38 10.34 7.80 2.27
CA THR A 38 9.83 6.77 1.36
C THR A 38 8.43 7.16 0.89
N ASP A 39 8.16 7.03 -0.41
CA ASP A 39 6.84 7.35 -0.97
C ASP A 39 6.61 6.65 -2.33
N PHE A 40 5.34 6.56 -2.72
CA PHE A 40 4.88 6.23 -4.07
C PHE A 40 4.11 7.42 -4.64
N TRP A 41 4.71 8.13 -5.60
CA TRP A 41 4.12 9.27 -6.29
C TRP A 41 4.70 9.42 -7.70
N GLN A 42 3.86 9.69 -8.70
CA GLN A 42 4.30 9.82 -10.08
C GLN A 42 3.86 11.13 -10.72
N GLY A 43 4.76 12.13 -10.68
CA GLY A 43 4.85 13.28 -11.59
C GLY A 43 3.69 14.29 -11.61
N THR A 44 2.58 14.01 -10.94
CA THR A 44 1.40 14.89 -11.01
C THR A 44 1.62 16.09 -10.09
N TRP A 45 1.55 17.30 -10.66
CA TRP A 45 1.80 18.61 -10.03
C TRP A 45 3.24 18.86 -9.56
N TYR A 46 3.91 17.86 -9.01
CA TYR A 46 5.28 17.93 -8.55
C TYR A 46 6.11 17.06 -9.49
N ASP A 47 7.08 17.62 -10.22
CA ASP A 47 7.98 16.93 -11.19
C ASP A 47 8.85 15.79 -10.58
N PHE A 48 8.49 15.28 -9.41
CA PHE A 48 9.15 14.18 -8.72
C PHE A 48 8.48 12.83 -9.00
N HIS A 49 9.32 11.81 -9.07
CA HIS A 49 8.92 10.42 -9.24
C HIS A 49 9.53 9.64 -8.08
N PHE A 50 8.69 9.23 -7.12
CA PHE A 50 9.10 8.42 -5.98
C PHE A 50 8.46 7.04 -6.11
N ASN A 51 9.32 6.01 -6.11
CA ASN A 51 8.94 4.60 -6.12
C ASN A 51 9.69 3.86 -4.99
N THR A 52 9.76 4.50 -3.82
CA THR A 52 10.63 4.12 -2.69
C THR A 52 9.85 3.65 -1.46
N GLY A 53 8.52 3.74 -1.49
CA GLY A 53 7.64 3.19 -0.45
C GLY A 53 7.82 1.69 -0.29
N HIS A 54 7.50 1.18 0.90
CA HIS A 54 7.63 -0.24 1.22
C HIS A 54 6.39 -1.01 0.75
N LEU A 55 6.61 -2.05 -0.06
CA LEU A 55 5.54 -2.93 -0.53
C LEU A 55 5.92 -4.39 -0.25
N TYR A 56 5.11 -5.09 0.53
CA TYR A 56 5.21 -6.53 0.70
C TYR A 56 4.08 -7.19 -0.09
N GLY A 57 4.41 -7.83 -1.21
CA GLY A 57 3.42 -8.29 -2.19
C GLY A 57 3.71 -9.68 -2.75
N VAL A 58 2.71 -10.25 -3.42
CA VAL A 58 2.80 -11.50 -4.16
C VAL A 58 2.30 -11.28 -5.58
N ILE A 59 2.88 -12.01 -6.55
CA ILE A 59 2.45 -11.94 -7.95
C ILE A 59 1.22 -12.84 -8.13
N LEU A 60 0.17 -12.28 -8.71
CA LEU A 60 -1.08 -12.96 -9.06
C LEU A 60 -1.30 -12.87 -10.58
N GLN A 61 -1.93 -13.88 -11.17
CA GLN A 61 -2.24 -13.93 -12.61
C GLN A 61 -3.75 -13.95 -12.92
N ASP A 62 -4.56 -14.38 -11.95
CA ASP A 62 -6.02 -14.54 -12.07
C ASP A 62 -6.76 -13.50 -11.22
N ASP A 63 -8.08 -13.45 -11.38
CA ASP A 63 -8.97 -12.66 -10.53
C ASP A 63 -8.74 -12.96 -9.05
N PHE A 64 -8.74 -11.93 -8.23
CA PHE A 64 -8.45 -12.05 -6.81
C PHE A 64 -9.36 -11.16 -5.95
N THR A 65 -9.42 -11.51 -4.67
CA THR A 65 -9.95 -10.64 -3.62
C THR A 65 -8.88 -10.57 -2.54
N PHE A 66 -8.60 -9.35 -2.08
CA PHE A 66 -7.59 -9.11 -1.06
C PHE A 66 -8.19 -8.26 0.06
N GLU A 67 -8.05 -8.74 1.29
CA GLU A 67 -8.49 -8.07 2.51
C GLU A 67 -7.34 -8.07 3.51
N VAL A 68 -7.16 -6.95 4.21
CA VAL A 68 -6.12 -6.79 5.22
C VAL A 68 -6.64 -5.90 6.34
N CYS A 69 -6.33 -6.26 7.58
CA CYS A 69 -6.50 -5.38 8.73
C CYS A 69 -5.21 -4.60 8.95
N ILE A 70 -5.32 -3.27 9.08
CA ILE A 70 -4.17 -2.38 9.27
C ILE A 70 -4.31 -1.68 10.62
N GLU A 71 -3.32 -1.88 11.47
CA GLU A 71 -3.14 -1.14 12.71
C GLU A 71 -1.88 -0.29 12.58
N ALA A 72 -2.04 1.02 12.46
CA ALA A 72 -0.93 1.94 12.22
C ALA A 72 -0.94 3.10 13.22
N LYS A 73 0.24 3.43 13.74
CA LYS A 73 0.46 4.64 14.53
C LYS A 73 0.95 5.75 13.60
N LEU A 74 0.01 6.38 12.91
CA LEU A 74 0.29 7.51 12.02
C LEU A 74 0.40 8.79 12.85
N THR A 75 1.56 9.42 12.86
CA THR A 75 1.85 10.57 13.75
C THR A 75 2.52 11.73 13.05
N THR A 76 3.09 11.49 11.88
CA THR A 76 3.76 12.49 11.06
C THR A 76 2.91 12.78 9.82
N LEU A 77 2.97 14.02 9.34
CA LEU A 77 2.33 14.41 8.08
C LEU A 77 2.81 13.50 6.95
N TYR A 78 1.86 12.97 6.17
CA TYR A 78 2.02 12.01 5.07
C TYR A 78 2.42 10.59 5.46
N ASP A 79 2.30 10.22 6.74
CA ASP A 79 2.35 8.81 7.13
C ASP A 79 1.20 8.07 6.43
N GLN A 80 1.53 6.99 5.72
CA GLN A 80 0.60 6.20 4.92
C GLN A 80 0.69 4.72 5.29
N ALA A 81 -0.45 4.05 5.39
CA ALA A 81 -0.53 2.60 5.51
C ALA A 81 -1.76 2.08 4.78
N GLY A 82 -1.58 1.05 3.95
CA GLY A 82 -2.62 0.62 3.04
C GLY A 82 -2.33 -0.68 2.32
N LEU A 83 -3.19 -0.96 1.34
CA LEU A 83 -3.02 -1.98 0.32
C LEU A 83 -2.54 -1.35 -0.99
N MET A 84 -1.87 -2.15 -1.81
CA MET A 84 -1.37 -1.71 -3.10
C MET A 84 -1.55 -2.81 -4.15
N ILE A 85 -1.98 -2.41 -5.34
CA ILE A 85 -1.90 -3.21 -6.56
C ILE A 85 -0.78 -2.60 -7.39
N TYR A 86 0.26 -3.37 -7.69
CA TYR A 86 1.45 -2.88 -8.35
C TYR A 86 1.73 -3.69 -9.61
N LEU A 87 1.76 -3.03 -10.76
CA LEU A 87 2.15 -3.62 -12.03
C LEU A 87 3.59 -3.22 -12.38
N ASP A 88 3.86 -1.92 -12.39
CA ASP A 88 5.18 -1.34 -12.61
C ASP A 88 5.25 0.09 -12.03
N GLU A 89 6.39 0.77 -12.19
CA GLU A 89 6.65 2.10 -11.60
C GLU A 89 5.66 3.19 -12.06
N THR A 90 5.00 2.98 -13.19
CA THR A 90 4.04 3.90 -13.82
C THR A 90 2.59 3.40 -13.77
N HIS A 91 2.36 2.18 -13.28
CA HIS A 91 1.03 1.57 -13.20
C HIS A 91 0.83 0.90 -11.84
N TRP A 92 0.13 1.59 -10.94
CA TRP A 92 -0.17 1.06 -9.61
C TRP A 92 -1.37 1.77 -8.98
N LEU A 93 -1.98 1.13 -7.98
CA LEU A 93 -3.02 1.70 -7.15
C LEU A 93 -2.62 1.52 -5.69
N LYS A 94 -2.64 2.57 -4.88
CA LYS A 94 -2.56 2.48 -3.41
C LYS A 94 -3.88 2.94 -2.80
N ALA A 95 -4.33 2.28 -1.75
CA ALA A 95 -5.50 2.69 -1.00
C ALA A 95 -5.27 2.40 0.49
N GLY A 96 -5.71 3.30 1.36
CA GLY A 96 -5.48 3.13 2.79
C GLY A 96 -5.73 4.40 3.57
N ILE A 97 -5.08 4.49 4.73
CA ILE A 97 -5.13 5.65 5.60
C ILE A 97 -3.89 6.50 5.32
N GLU A 98 -4.11 7.80 5.13
CA GLU A 98 -3.07 8.81 5.03
C GLU A 98 -3.30 9.88 6.09
N TYR A 99 -2.25 10.20 6.85
CA TYR A 99 -2.33 11.25 7.84
C TYR A 99 -2.04 12.61 7.21
N ASN A 100 -3.09 13.40 6.99
CA ASN A 100 -3.00 14.72 6.39
C ASN A 100 -3.77 15.76 7.24
N ASP A 101 -3.28 16.99 7.30
CA ASP A 101 -3.91 18.10 8.03
C ASP A 101 -4.28 17.78 9.51
N GLY A 102 -3.49 16.92 10.16
CA GLY A 102 -3.69 16.52 11.55
C GLY A 102 -4.77 15.45 11.77
N GLN A 103 -5.30 14.83 10.71
CA GLN A 103 -6.32 13.79 10.79
C GLN A 103 -6.02 12.60 9.86
N PRO A 104 -6.41 11.37 10.25
CA PRO A 104 -6.37 10.23 9.34
C PRO A 104 -7.47 10.35 8.28
N MET A 105 -7.11 10.33 7.00
CA MET A 105 -8.02 10.33 5.86
C MET A 105 -7.97 8.96 5.16
N ILE A 106 -9.11 8.46 4.68
CA ILE A 106 -9.11 7.32 3.76
C ILE A 106 -9.01 7.86 2.35
N GLY A 107 -8.05 7.35 1.59
CA GLY A 107 -7.80 7.79 0.23
C GLY A 107 -7.36 6.64 -0.67
N SER A 108 -7.41 6.91 -1.96
CA SER A 108 -6.81 6.05 -2.98
C SER A 108 -6.12 6.90 -4.03
N VAL A 109 -4.97 6.43 -4.50
CA VAL A 109 -4.28 6.98 -5.66
C VAL A 109 -4.22 5.90 -6.73
N LEU A 110 -4.76 6.19 -7.90
CA LEU A 110 -4.59 5.38 -9.09
C LEU A 110 -3.54 6.06 -9.97
N THR A 111 -2.45 5.36 -10.25
CA THR A 111 -1.42 5.79 -11.17
C THR A 111 -1.52 4.94 -12.44
N ASN A 112 -1.81 5.60 -13.56
CA ASN A 112 -1.83 5.02 -14.91
C ASN A 112 -1.10 5.97 -15.86
N GLY A 113 0.23 5.93 -15.83
CA GLY A 113 1.11 6.95 -16.42
C GLY A 113 1.19 8.25 -15.61
N VAL A 114 0.05 8.72 -15.07
CA VAL A 114 -0.08 9.87 -14.14
C VAL A 114 -0.89 9.46 -12.91
N SER A 115 -0.63 10.10 -11.77
CA SER A 115 -1.33 9.84 -10.50
C SER A 115 -2.61 10.68 -10.39
N ASP A 116 -3.76 10.01 -10.31
CA ASP A 116 -5.04 10.61 -9.93
C ASP A 116 -5.33 10.29 -8.46
N TRP A 117 -5.49 11.33 -7.64
CA TRP A 117 -5.69 11.22 -6.19
C TRP A 117 -7.12 11.60 -5.82
N ALA A 118 -7.86 10.63 -5.29
CA ALA A 118 -9.18 10.85 -4.70
C ALA A 118 -9.09 10.74 -3.17
N THR A 119 -9.46 11.80 -2.46
CA THR A 119 -9.55 11.84 -1.00
C THR A 119 -11.00 11.98 -0.55
N GLY A 120 -11.36 11.29 0.52
CA GLY A 120 -12.66 11.42 1.18
C GLY A 120 -12.47 11.60 2.70
N MET A 121 -13.25 12.50 3.31
CA MET A 121 -13.30 12.61 4.77
C MET A 121 -14.14 11.45 5.33
N ASN A 122 -13.62 10.74 6.34
CA ASN A 122 -14.46 9.86 7.17
C ASN A 122 -15.30 10.75 8.12
N PHE A 123 -16.60 10.54 8.12
CA PHE A 123 -17.53 11.11 9.12
C PHE A 123 -17.65 10.20 10.34
#